data_AF-A0A479ZXT3-F1
#
_entry.id   AF-A0A479ZXT3-F1
#
_cell.length_a   1.000
_cell.length_b   1.000
_cell.length_c   1.000
_cell.angle_alpha   90.00
_cell.angle_beta   90.00
_cell.angle_gamma   90.00
#
_symmetry.space_group_name_H-M   'P 1'
#
loop_
_entity.id
_entity.type
_entity.pdbx_description
1 polymer ?
#
loop_
_entity_poly.entity_id
_entity_poly.type
_entity_poly.pdbx_seq_one_letter_code
_entity_poly.pdbx_strand_id
1 'polypeptide(L)'
;MFCVHKIRISKDVSIIFQKATQLRVVFILGVELDYPEWVFTTGSIFIFIMRKYTVIAPVSLSIALLMTGCNESKISQCQRLVKVVNQGTSLIDNNKGTQVTTSLQLSKDLQNVTKSIQELRLADPKLQEFQSSFAKVFDNLSQAIAKAANALGTTKTAEASTAGRVKIQKARTDIDSALTAAAKSAGKESDTFGNQLNKYCSQSQ
;
A
#
# COMPACT_ATOMS: atom_id res chain seq x y z
N MET A 1 -21.50 -4.83 8.03
CA MET A 1 -20.47 -5.87 7.79
C MET A 1 -19.16 -5.17 7.47
N PHE A 2 -18.03 -5.65 8.01
CA PHE A 2 -16.71 -5.20 7.61
C PHE A 2 -16.18 -6.09 6.49
N CYS A 3 -15.44 -5.51 5.54
CA CYS A 3 -14.80 -6.25 4.45
C CYS A 3 -13.32 -5.86 4.41
N VAL A 4 -12.46 -6.67 5.02
CA VAL A 4 -11.02 -6.66 4.74
C VAL A 4 -10.78 -7.37 3.40
N HIS A 5 -10.17 -6.68 2.44
CA HIS A 5 -9.78 -7.27 1.17
C HIS A 5 -8.66 -8.28 1.37
N LYS A 6 -8.82 -9.45 0.76
CA LYS A 6 -7.92 -10.60 0.86
C LYS A 6 -6.64 -10.34 0.05
N ILE A 7 -5.47 -10.21 0.70
CA ILE A 7 -4.18 -10.01 0.00
C ILE A 7 -3.81 -11.26 -0.80
N ARG A 8 -4.28 -11.33 -2.05
CA ARG A 8 -4.09 -12.47 -2.95
C ARG A 8 -2.75 -12.38 -3.67
N ILE A 9 -1.64 -12.71 -2.99
CA ILE A 9 -0.31 -12.91 -3.60
C ILE A 9 -0.22 -14.29 -4.29
N SER A 10 -1.19 -14.59 -5.16
CA SER A 10 -1.35 -15.91 -5.78
C SER A 10 -0.69 -15.99 -7.16
N LYS A 11 0.53 -16.54 -7.23
CA LYS A 11 1.26 -16.95 -8.45
C LYS A 11 1.66 -15.84 -9.45
N ASP A 12 0.86 -14.79 -9.63
CA ASP A 12 1.10 -13.71 -10.60
C ASP A 12 2.43 -12.96 -10.36
N VAL A 13 2.96 -12.99 -9.14
CA VAL A 13 4.23 -12.35 -8.81
C VAL A 13 5.42 -13.02 -9.49
N SER A 14 5.43 -14.35 -9.69
CA SER A 14 6.43 -15.00 -10.55
C SER A 14 6.22 -14.63 -12.03
N ILE A 15 4.96 -14.40 -12.44
CA ILE A 15 4.64 -13.98 -13.81
C ILE A 15 5.21 -12.59 -14.12
N ILE A 16 5.26 -11.66 -13.15
CA ILE A 16 5.94 -10.35 -13.30
C ILE A 16 7.37 -10.54 -13.80
N PHE A 17 8.17 -11.37 -13.12
CA PHE A 17 9.60 -11.51 -13.41
C PHE A 17 9.88 -12.45 -14.58
N GLN A 18 8.98 -13.39 -14.87
CA GLN A 18 8.98 -14.16 -16.10
C GLN A 18 8.68 -13.28 -17.33
N LYS A 19 7.75 -12.29 -17.21
CA LYS A 19 7.46 -11.34 -18.28
C LYS A 19 8.57 -10.29 -18.44
N ALA A 20 9.14 -9.78 -17.35
CA ALA A 20 10.33 -8.90 -17.39
C ALA A 20 11.56 -9.59 -18.02
N THR A 21 11.68 -10.92 -17.83
CA THR A 21 12.66 -11.76 -18.53
C THR A 21 12.39 -11.81 -20.04
N GLN A 22 11.14 -12.09 -20.45
CA GLN A 22 10.79 -12.19 -21.87
C GLN A 22 10.84 -10.84 -22.60
N LEU A 23 10.56 -9.72 -21.92
CA LEU A 23 10.76 -8.38 -22.49
C LEU A 23 12.20 -8.17 -22.98
N ARG A 24 13.21 -8.77 -22.33
CA ARG A 24 14.62 -8.66 -22.75
C ARG A 24 14.98 -9.54 -23.95
N VAL A 25 14.11 -10.46 -24.36
CA VAL A 25 14.19 -11.17 -25.65
C VAL A 25 13.52 -10.34 -26.73
N VAL A 26 12.33 -9.77 -26.45
CA VAL A 26 11.60 -8.90 -27.39
C VAL A 26 12.39 -7.61 -27.69
N PHE A 27 13.07 -7.01 -26.72
CA PHE A 27 13.88 -5.79 -26.94
C PHE A 27 15.12 -5.97 -27.84
N ILE A 28 15.44 -7.22 -28.25
CA ILE A 28 16.47 -7.49 -29.27
C ILE A 28 15.87 -7.42 -30.70
N LEU A 29 14.55 -7.39 -30.82
CA LEU A 29 13.77 -7.21 -32.06
C LEU A 29 12.94 -5.92 -31.91
N GLY A 30 13.62 -4.78 -31.99
CA GLY A 30 13.05 -3.48 -31.60
C GLY A 30 11.90 -2.97 -32.47
N VAL A 31 10.91 -2.36 -31.80
CA VAL A 31 9.94 -1.42 -32.37
C VAL A 31 9.76 -0.27 -31.36
N GLU A 32 9.92 0.96 -31.83
CA GLU A 32 9.71 2.20 -31.06
C GLU A 32 8.22 2.56 -31.06
N LEU A 33 7.62 2.91 -29.91
CA LEU A 33 6.26 3.48 -29.84
C LEU A 33 6.11 4.51 -28.72
N ASP A 34 6.37 5.76 -29.11
CA ASP A 34 5.51 6.96 -28.98
C ASP A 34 4.79 7.31 -27.65
N TYR A 35 4.67 8.63 -27.39
CA TYR A 35 4.23 9.20 -26.11
C TYR A 35 3.45 10.52 -26.34
N PRO A 36 2.16 10.63 -25.96
CA PRO A 36 1.42 11.88 -26.07
C PRO A 36 1.38 12.66 -24.73
N GLU A 37 1.84 13.92 -24.77
CA GLU A 37 1.50 14.93 -23.76
C GLU A 37 0.05 15.40 -23.92
N TRP A 38 -0.58 15.87 -22.83
CA TRP A 38 -1.72 16.79 -22.91
C TRP A 38 -1.67 17.86 -21.83
N VAL A 39 -1.45 19.11 -22.25
CA VAL A 39 -1.54 20.33 -21.46
C VAL A 39 -2.92 20.95 -21.65
N PHE A 40 -3.56 21.41 -20.56
CA PHE A 40 -4.66 22.39 -20.63
C PHE A 40 -4.58 23.41 -19.48
N THR A 41 -5.12 24.60 -19.71
CA THR A 41 -4.67 25.84 -19.05
C THR A 41 -5.79 26.79 -18.63
N THR A 42 -5.60 27.46 -17.48
CA THR A 42 -6.08 28.83 -17.11
C THR A 42 -7.59 29.14 -17.02
N GLY A 43 -7.95 30.10 -16.16
CA GLY A 43 -9.33 30.62 -15.98
C GLY A 43 -9.75 30.81 -14.52
N SER A 44 -9.00 31.52 -13.67
CA SER A 44 -9.06 32.98 -13.50
C SER A 44 -10.38 33.55 -12.95
N ILE A 45 -10.30 34.03 -11.69
CA ILE A 45 -11.04 35.17 -11.11
C ILE A 45 -12.58 35.05 -11.02
N PHE A 46 -13.07 34.82 -9.80
CA PHE A 46 -14.19 35.61 -9.27
C PHE A 46 -13.98 35.90 -7.78
N ILE A 47 -13.56 37.13 -7.48
CA ILE A 47 -13.68 37.75 -6.15
C ILE A 47 -15.12 38.29 -6.01
N PHE A 48 -15.51 38.73 -4.81
CA PHE A 48 -16.90 38.97 -4.39
C PHE A 48 -17.65 37.63 -4.20
N ILE A 49 -18.30 37.35 -3.06
CA ILE A 49 -18.97 38.27 -2.14
C ILE A 49 -18.43 38.13 -0.70
N MET A 50 -17.66 39.13 -0.25
CA MET A 50 -17.27 39.33 1.15
C MET A 50 -17.85 40.66 1.64
N ARG A 51 -19.15 40.70 1.98
CA ARG A 51 -19.82 41.90 2.50
C ARG A 51 -21.10 41.56 3.27
N LYS A 52 -21.27 42.19 4.45
CA LYS A 52 -22.43 42.08 5.37
C LYS A 52 -22.79 40.66 5.85
N TYR A 53 -22.32 40.30 7.04
CA TYR A 53 -23.18 40.15 8.23
C TYR A 53 -22.34 40.58 9.46
N THR A 54 -22.92 41.36 10.38
CA THR A 54 -22.12 42.10 11.39
C THR A 54 -22.94 42.31 12.67
N VAL A 55 -22.36 41.99 13.84
CA VAL A 55 -22.98 42.02 15.21
C VAL A 55 -24.22 41.09 15.32
N ILE A 56 -24.78 40.62 16.45
CA ILE A 56 -24.59 40.71 17.93
C ILE A 56 -24.92 39.29 18.49
N ALA A 57 -24.53 38.76 19.66
CA ALA A 57 -23.72 39.20 20.81
C ALA A 57 -23.07 37.94 21.49
N PRO A 58 -22.14 38.06 22.48
CA PRO A 58 -21.57 36.89 23.16
C PRO A 58 -22.51 36.31 24.24
N VAL A 59 -22.84 35.03 24.16
CA VAL A 59 -23.51 34.29 25.24
C VAL A 59 -22.45 33.60 26.11
N SER A 60 -22.54 33.81 27.42
CA SER A 60 -21.52 33.43 28.40
C SER A 60 -21.62 31.99 28.92
N LEU A 61 -20.45 31.38 29.14
CA LEU A 61 -20.15 30.53 30.31
C LEU A 61 -21.07 29.31 30.57
N SER A 62 -20.82 28.19 29.88
CA SER A 62 -20.97 26.81 30.43
C SER A 62 -20.39 25.74 29.50
N ILE A 63 -19.05 25.63 29.43
CA ILE A 63 -18.37 24.46 28.82
C ILE A 63 -17.23 24.00 29.75
N ALA A 64 -17.60 23.60 30.97
CA ALA A 64 -16.64 23.22 32.01
C ALA A 64 -17.05 21.96 32.81
N LEU A 65 -17.89 21.07 32.26
CA LEU A 65 -18.15 19.75 32.88
C LEU A 65 -18.62 18.63 31.92
N LEU A 66 -18.07 18.54 30.71
CA LEU A 66 -18.25 17.37 29.82
C LEU A 66 -16.92 16.84 29.26
N MET A 67 -15.93 16.66 30.14
CA MET A 67 -14.76 15.81 29.87
C MET A 67 -14.94 14.37 30.38
N THR A 68 -16.18 13.87 30.34
CA THR A 68 -16.43 12.43 30.15
C THR A 68 -15.93 12.05 28.76
N GLY A 69 -14.62 11.81 28.63
CA GLY A 69 -13.98 11.59 27.34
C GLY A 69 -14.68 10.50 26.56
N CYS A 70 -15.11 10.81 25.34
CA CYS A 70 -15.76 9.86 24.45
C CYS A 70 -14.79 8.72 24.14
N ASN A 71 -14.90 7.61 24.88
CA ASN A 71 -14.18 6.38 24.56
C ASN A 71 -14.63 5.94 23.16
N GLU A 72 -13.73 6.03 22.19
CA GLU A 72 -14.07 5.86 20.79
C GLU A 72 -14.60 4.44 20.56
N SER A 73 -15.80 4.31 20.00
CA SER A 73 -16.48 3.01 19.95
C SER A 73 -15.65 1.97 19.19
N LYS A 74 -15.68 0.72 19.65
CA LYS A 74 -15.02 -0.42 18.99
C LYS A 74 -15.30 -0.43 17.48
N ILE A 75 -16.53 -0.10 17.08
CA ILE A 75 -16.99 0.00 15.70
C ILE A 75 -16.24 1.09 14.91
N SER A 76 -16.07 2.29 15.45
CA SER A 76 -15.38 3.40 14.76
C SER A 76 -13.87 3.18 14.70
N GLN A 77 -13.25 2.65 15.76
CA GLN A 77 -11.86 2.18 15.74
C GLN A 77 -11.64 1.10 14.65
N CYS A 78 -12.53 0.11 14.58
CA CYS A 78 -12.55 -0.91 13.52
C CYS A 78 -12.65 -0.31 12.11
N GLN A 79 -13.53 0.68 11.90
CA GLN A 79 -13.69 1.35 10.60
C GLN A 79 -12.37 1.99 10.12
N ARG A 80 -11.62 2.65 11.01
CA ARG A 80 -10.32 3.24 10.65
C ARG A 80 -9.28 2.18 10.29
N LEU A 81 -9.12 1.15 11.11
CA LEU A 81 -8.14 0.10 10.85
C LEU A 81 -8.45 -0.66 9.54
N VAL A 82 -9.71 -1.09 9.35
CA VAL A 82 -10.13 -1.78 8.12
C VAL A 82 -9.96 -0.89 6.88
N LYS A 83 -10.19 0.43 6.99
CA LYS A 83 -9.95 1.37 5.87
C LYS A 83 -8.49 1.38 5.43
N VAL A 84 -7.53 1.54 6.34
CA VAL A 84 -6.11 1.63 5.98
C VAL A 84 -5.56 0.29 5.51
N VAL A 85 -5.97 -0.82 6.14
CA VAL A 85 -5.63 -2.18 5.66
C VAL A 85 -6.15 -2.42 4.24
N ASN A 86 -7.38 -1.99 3.92
CA ASN A 86 -7.93 -2.08 2.57
C ASN A 86 -7.14 -1.26 1.55
N GLN A 87 -6.68 -0.05 1.91
CA GLN A 87 -5.82 0.75 1.02
C GLN A 87 -4.52 -0.01 0.67
N GLY A 88 -3.92 -0.68 1.65
CA GLY A 88 -2.79 -1.60 1.44
C GLY A 88 -3.10 -2.75 0.49
N THR A 89 -4.22 -3.46 0.69
CA THR A 89 -4.60 -4.56 -0.22
C THR A 89 -4.89 -4.05 -1.64
N SER A 90 -5.62 -2.93 -1.80
CA SER A 90 -5.91 -2.36 -3.11
C SER A 90 -4.65 -1.91 -3.86
N LEU A 91 -3.65 -1.37 -3.17
CA LEU A 91 -2.34 -1.07 -3.79
C LEU A 91 -1.67 -2.33 -4.34
N ILE A 92 -1.70 -3.45 -3.59
CA ILE A 92 -1.14 -4.73 -4.02
C ILE A 92 -1.92 -5.29 -5.22
N ASP A 93 -3.26 -5.29 -5.14
CA ASP A 93 -4.13 -5.83 -6.18
C ASP A 93 -4.01 -5.05 -7.50
N ASN A 94 -3.96 -3.72 -7.43
CA ASN A 94 -3.83 -2.85 -8.61
C ASN A 94 -2.44 -2.88 -9.28
N ASN A 95 -1.39 -3.30 -8.55
CA ASN A 95 -0.02 -3.34 -9.08
C ASN A 95 0.48 -4.76 -9.44
N LYS A 96 -0.41 -5.76 -9.52
CA LYS A 96 -0.08 -7.09 -10.06
C LYS A 96 0.31 -6.98 -11.54
N GLY A 97 1.34 -7.73 -11.94
CA GLY A 97 1.80 -7.76 -13.34
C GLY A 97 2.61 -6.53 -13.80
N THR A 98 2.87 -5.56 -12.93
CA THR A 98 3.48 -4.26 -13.31
C THR A 98 5.01 -4.28 -13.44
N GLN A 99 5.57 -3.18 -13.96
CA GLN A 99 7.01 -3.03 -14.26
C GLN A 99 7.87 -2.75 -13.01
N VAL A 100 9.19 -2.67 -13.20
CA VAL A 100 10.20 -2.47 -12.12
C VAL A 100 10.01 -1.15 -11.37
N THR A 101 9.66 -0.08 -12.10
CA THR A 101 9.46 1.27 -11.55
C THR A 101 8.21 1.34 -10.69
N THR A 102 7.11 0.76 -11.16
CA THR A 102 5.87 0.57 -10.41
C THR A 102 6.06 -0.35 -9.21
N SER A 103 6.89 -1.39 -9.31
CA SER A 103 7.27 -2.23 -8.16
C SER A 103 8.01 -1.44 -7.07
N LEU A 104 8.98 -0.59 -7.43
CA LEU A 104 9.69 0.25 -6.45
C LEU A 104 8.76 1.29 -5.81
N GLN A 105 7.81 1.83 -6.56
CA GLN A 105 6.81 2.75 -6.01
C GLN A 105 5.83 2.03 -5.07
N LEU A 106 5.31 0.87 -5.47
CA LEU A 106 4.46 0.01 -4.63
C LEU A 106 5.11 -0.29 -3.27
N SER A 107 6.41 -0.58 -3.23
CA SER A 107 7.12 -0.74 -1.95
C SER A 107 6.99 0.51 -1.07
N LYS A 108 7.27 1.70 -1.59
CA LYS A 108 7.13 2.97 -0.83
C LYS A 108 5.70 3.21 -0.37
N ASP A 109 4.72 2.95 -1.23
CA ASP A 109 3.30 3.13 -0.91
C ASP A 109 2.87 2.18 0.21
N LEU A 110 3.38 0.95 0.25
CA LEU A 110 3.17 0.00 1.34
C LEU A 110 3.93 0.37 2.63
N GLN A 111 5.08 1.07 2.56
CA GLN A 111 5.67 1.68 3.76
C GLN A 111 4.81 2.83 4.27
N ASN A 112 4.18 3.61 3.39
CA ASN A 112 3.28 4.68 3.79
C ASN A 112 2.00 4.12 4.43
N VAL A 113 1.43 3.03 3.89
CA VAL A 113 0.36 2.27 4.56
C VAL A 113 0.81 1.74 5.93
N THR A 114 2.03 1.19 6.03
CA THR A 114 2.59 0.72 7.32
C THR A 114 2.60 1.84 8.37
N LYS A 115 3.12 3.03 8.01
CA LYS A 115 3.11 4.22 8.88
C LYS A 115 1.68 4.64 9.23
N SER A 116 0.79 4.75 8.23
CA SER A 116 -0.62 5.11 8.46
C SER A 116 -1.36 4.12 9.35
N ILE A 117 -0.96 2.84 9.39
CA ILE A 117 -1.47 1.86 10.37
C ILE A 117 -0.86 2.13 11.76
N GLN A 118 0.46 2.32 11.86
CA GLN A 118 1.16 2.61 13.13
C GLN A 118 0.69 3.93 13.79
N GLU A 119 0.30 4.93 13.00
CA GLU A 119 -0.19 6.24 13.45
C GLU A 119 -1.65 6.21 13.94
N LEU A 120 -2.40 5.12 13.71
CA LEU A 120 -3.76 4.98 14.25
C LEU A 120 -3.73 4.95 15.78
N ARG A 121 -4.36 5.95 16.42
CA ARG A 121 -4.57 5.97 17.87
C ARG A 121 -5.76 5.09 18.25
N LEU A 122 -5.54 3.78 18.28
CA LEU A 122 -6.52 2.79 18.74
C LEU A 122 -6.41 2.65 20.26
N ALA A 123 -7.55 2.66 20.95
CA ALA A 123 -7.65 2.50 22.40
C ALA A 123 -8.04 1.07 22.81
N ASP A 124 -8.64 0.29 21.90
CA ASP A 124 -8.94 -1.12 22.15
C ASP A 124 -7.67 -1.98 22.01
N PRO A 125 -7.27 -2.77 23.05
CA PRO A 125 -6.05 -3.58 23.00
C PRO A 125 -6.03 -4.64 21.91
N LYS A 126 -7.18 -5.23 21.56
CA LYS A 126 -7.26 -6.24 20.50
C LYS A 126 -7.09 -5.59 19.12
N LEU A 127 -7.59 -4.37 18.94
CA LEU A 127 -7.33 -3.59 17.74
C LEU A 127 -5.86 -3.14 17.64
N GLN A 128 -5.18 -2.83 18.76
CA GLN A 128 -3.73 -2.58 18.79
C GLN A 128 -2.90 -3.81 18.40
N GLU A 129 -3.30 -5.02 18.81
CA GLU A 129 -2.69 -6.27 18.32
C GLU A 129 -2.85 -6.42 16.80
N PHE A 130 -4.07 -6.24 16.26
CA PHE A 130 -4.32 -6.33 14.82
C PHE A 130 -3.55 -5.25 14.05
N GLN A 131 -3.53 -4.01 14.53
CA GLN A 131 -2.74 -2.90 13.99
C GLN A 131 -1.26 -3.27 13.88
N SER A 132 -0.66 -3.78 14.95
CA SER A 132 0.74 -4.22 14.98
C SER A 132 1.00 -5.37 14.00
N SER A 133 0.07 -6.32 13.91
CA SER A 133 0.12 -7.47 13.01
C SER A 133 0.06 -7.04 11.54
N PHE A 134 -0.86 -6.15 11.18
CA PHE A 134 -0.99 -5.64 9.81
C PHE A 134 0.18 -4.74 9.40
N ALA A 135 0.67 -3.87 10.29
CA ALA A 135 1.87 -3.07 10.03
C ALA A 135 3.07 -3.98 9.68
N LYS A 136 3.28 -5.07 10.45
CA LYS A 136 4.34 -6.05 10.17
C LYS A 136 4.15 -6.77 8.83
N VAL A 137 2.92 -7.12 8.46
CA VAL A 137 2.59 -7.74 7.16
C VAL A 137 2.93 -6.81 5.99
N PHE A 138 2.53 -5.54 6.05
CA PHE A 138 2.79 -4.58 4.98
C PHE A 138 4.27 -4.15 4.89
N ASP A 139 4.98 -4.04 6.02
CA ASP A 139 6.42 -3.75 6.02
C ASP A 139 7.24 -4.91 5.45
N ASN A 140 7.00 -6.15 5.91
CA ASN A 140 7.65 -7.35 5.37
C ASN A 140 7.48 -7.46 3.85
N LEU A 141 6.26 -7.21 3.36
CA LEU A 141 5.95 -7.23 1.94
C LEU A 141 6.63 -6.08 1.18
N SER A 142 6.61 -4.87 1.74
CA SER A 142 7.32 -3.72 1.17
C SER A 142 8.82 -3.99 1.03
N GLN A 143 9.46 -4.51 2.07
CA GLN A 143 10.88 -4.87 2.05
C GLN A 143 11.19 -5.94 0.98
N ALA A 144 10.33 -6.95 0.81
CA ALA A 144 10.51 -7.98 -0.20
C ALA A 144 10.39 -7.42 -1.63
N ILE A 145 9.42 -6.52 -1.85
CA ILE A 145 9.23 -5.84 -3.14
C ILE A 145 10.42 -4.91 -3.44
N ALA A 146 10.93 -4.16 -2.45
CA ALA A 146 12.13 -3.34 -2.59
C ALA A 146 13.36 -4.18 -3.00
N LYS A 147 13.58 -5.31 -2.31
CA LYS A 147 14.68 -6.25 -2.62
C LYS A 147 14.59 -6.75 -4.05
N ALA A 148 13.40 -7.17 -4.49
CA ALA A 148 13.19 -7.65 -5.87
C ALA A 148 13.31 -6.55 -6.93
N ALA A 149 12.79 -5.35 -6.67
CA ALA A 149 12.91 -4.21 -7.59
C ALA A 149 14.37 -3.76 -7.74
N ASN A 150 15.13 -3.72 -6.65
CA ASN A 150 16.56 -3.39 -6.66
C ASN A 150 17.38 -4.47 -7.40
N ALA A 151 17.14 -5.75 -7.11
CA ALA A 151 17.78 -6.87 -7.81
C ALA A 151 17.51 -6.81 -9.33
N LEU A 152 16.26 -6.59 -9.75
CA LEU A 152 15.93 -6.41 -11.16
C LEU A 152 16.57 -5.15 -11.76
N GLY A 153 16.73 -4.09 -10.97
CA GLY A 153 17.52 -2.90 -11.32
C GLY A 153 18.96 -3.24 -11.71
N THR A 154 19.65 -4.11 -10.95
CA THR A 154 21.01 -4.55 -11.28
C THR A 154 21.12 -5.29 -12.62
N THR A 155 20.03 -5.86 -13.14
CA THR A 155 20.04 -6.52 -14.45
C THR A 155 20.14 -5.51 -15.60
N LYS A 156 19.67 -4.27 -15.42
CA LYS A 156 19.73 -3.24 -16.46
C LYS A 156 21.17 -2.88 -16.84
N THR A 157 22.09 -2.91 -15.87
CA THR A 157 23.52 -2.67 -16.05
C THR A 157 24.33 -3.96 -16.28
N ALA A 158 23.66 -5.09 -16.54
CA ALA A 158 24.32 -6.34 -16.91
C ALA A 158 24.59 -6.39 -18.42
N GLU A 159 25.87 -6.44 -18.78
CA GLU A 159 26.43 -6.61 -20.13
C GLU A 159 25.99 -7.90 -20.84
N ALA A 160 26.24 -7.99 -22.14
CA ALA A 160 26.12 -9.21 -22.95
C ALA A 160 27.27 -10.22 -22.73
N SER A 161 27.84 -10.28 -21.52
CA SER A 161 29.00 -11.11 -21.16
C SER A 161 28.60 -12.33 -20.30
N THR A 162 29.51 -13.30 -20.11
CA THR A 162 29.26 -14.41 -19.16
C THR A 162 29.07 -13.89 -17.72
N ALA A 163 29.83 -12.86 -17.32
CA ALA A 163 29.62 -12.19 -16.04
C ALA A 163 28.24 -11.50 -15.97
N GLY A 164 27.79 -10.86 -17.06
CA GLY A 164 26.44 -10.31 -17.18
C GLY A 164 25.34 -11.38 -17.03
N ARG A 165 25.49 -12.55 -17.68
CA ARG A 165 24.58 -13.69 -17.51
C ARG A 165 24.48 -14.16 -16.05
N VAL A 166 25.63 -14.27 -15.35
CA VAL A 166 25.67 -14.62 -13.92
C VAL A 166 24.98 -13.57 -13.05
N LYS A 167 25.19 -12.27 -13.29
CA LYS A 167 24.47 -11.17 -12.62
C LYS A 167 22.94 -11.31 -12.79
N ILE A 168 22.47 -11.56 -14.01
CA ILE A 168 21.04 -11.74 -14.32
C ILE A 168 20.46 -12.97 -13.61
N GLN A 169 21.17 -14.10 -13.62
CA GLN A 169 20.70 -15.33 -12.99
C GLN A 169 20.64 -15.20 -11.46
N LYS A 170 21.66 -14.61 -10.83
CA LYS A 170 21.62 -14.29 -9.40
C LYS A 170 20.45 -13.37 -9.06
N ALA A 171 20.23 -12.31 -9.83
CA ALA A 171 19.11 -11.40 -9.60
C ALA A 171 17.76 -12.14 -9.61
N ARG A 172 17.52 -13.07 -10.56
CA ARG A 172 16.30 -13.90 -10.56
C ARG A 172 16.16 -14.75 -9.30
N THR A 173 17.23 -15.39 -8.83
CA THR A 173 17.20 -16.20 -7.60
C THR A 173 16.90 -15.33 -6.37
N ASP A 174 17.51 -14.15 -6.25
CA ASP A 174 17.28 -13.22 -5.15
C ASP A 174 15.82 -12.69 -5.16
N ILE A 175 15.28 -12.41 -6.35
CA ILE A 175 13.89 -12.01 -6.63
C ILE A 175 12.90 -13.12 -6.22
N ASP A 176 13.02 -14.32 -6.78
CA ASP A 176 12.08 -15.41 -6.56
C ASP A 176 12.08 -15.85 -5.09
N SER A 177 13.25 -15.84 -4.44
CA SER A 177 13.38 -16.13 -3.01
C SER A 177 12.65 -15.10 -2.15
N ALA A 178 12.93 -13.80 -2.34
CA ALA A 178 12.30 -12.72 -1.57
C ALA A 178 10.77 -12.72 -1.71
N LEU A 179 10.27 -12.90 -2.94
CA LEU A 179 8.85 -12.81 -3.25
C LEU A 179 8.08 -14.09 -2.91
N THR A 180 8.68 -15.28 -3.07
CA THR A 180 8.07 -16.54 -2.63
C THR A 180 7.97 -16.61 -1.11
N ALA A 181 8.99 -16.11 -0.38
CA ALA A 181 8.93 -16.00 1.07
C ALA A 181 7.78 -15.08 1.51
N ALA A 182 7.72 -13.86 0.98
CA ALA A 182 6.66 -12.90 1.30
C ALA A 182 5.25 -13.38 0.90
N ALA A 183 5.10 -14.04 -0.25
CA ALA A 183 3.82 -14.61 -0.68
C ALA A 183 3.30 -15.68 0.31
N LYS A 184 4.20 -16.51 0.84
CA LYS A 184 3.86 -17.58 1.80
C LYS A 184 3.56 -17.06 3.21
N SER A 185 4.29 -16.05 3.69
CA SER A 185 4.05 -15.44 5.00
C SER A 185 2.94 -14.39 4.94
N ALA A 186 3.21 -13.21 4.36
CA ALA A 186 2.33 -12.05 4.37
C ALA A 186 0.92 -12.35 3.80
N GLY A 187 0.80 -13.20 2.78
CA GLY A 187 -0.50 -13.65 2.26
C GLY A 187 -1.31 -14.44 3.29
N LYS A 188 -0.71 -15.47 3.91
CA LYS A 188 -1.38 -16.33 4.91
C LYS A 188 -1.63 -15.59 6.23
N GLU A 189 -0.71 -14.73 6.63
CA GLU A 189 -0.82 -13.86 7.80
C GLU A 189 -1.96 -12.85 7.60
N SER A 190 -1.99 -12.12 6.47
CA SER A 190 -3.09 -11.19 6.15
C SER A 190 -4.44 -11.89 6.03
N ASP A 191 -4.50 -13.11 5.49
CA ASP A 191 -5.72 -13.92 5.46
C ASP A 191 -6.23 -14.21 6.88
N THR A 192 -5.31 -14.57 7.77
CA THR A 192 -5.62 -14.94 9.15
C THR A 192 -6.09 -13.71 9.94
N PHE A 193 -5.30 -12.63 9.92
CA PHE A 193 -5.63 -11.38 10.62
C PHE A 193 -6.86 -10.69 10.02
N GLY A 194 -7.07 -10.76 8.70
CA GLY A 194 -8.26 -10.21 8.03
C GLY A 194 -9.55 -10.88 8.48
N ASN A 195 -9.56 -12.21 8.53
CA ASN A 195 -10.71 -12.97 9.03
C ASN A 195 -10.95 -12.74 10.54
N GLN A 196 -9.88 -12.69 11.34
CA GLN A 196 -9.98 -12.44 12.79
C GLN A 196 -10.48 -11.01 13.08
N LEU A 197 -9.95 -9.99 12.40
CA LEU A 197 -10.39 -8.60 12.51
C LEU A 197 -11.86 -8.45 12.07
N ASN A 198 -12.24 -9.02 10.92
CA ASN A 198 -13.63 -9.01 10.47
C ASN A 198 -14.58 -9.64 11.49
N LYS A 199 -14.22 -10.81 12.05
CA LYS A 199 -15.01 -11.47 13.10
C LYS A 199 -15.13 -10.57 14.32
N TYR A 200 -14.00 -10.08 14.84
CA TYR A 200 -13.94 -9.25 16.04
C TYR A 200 -14.77 -7.96 15.90
N CYS A 201 -14.64 -7.26 14.77
CA CYS A 201 -15.39 -6.05 14.45
C CYS A 201 -16.87 -6.31 14.13
N SER A 202 -17.27 -7.54 13.77
CA SER A 202 -18.67 -7.92 13.56
C SER A 202 -19.42 -8.28 14.84
N GLN A 203 -18.70 -8.62 15.91
CA GLN A 203 -19.31 -8.86 17.22
C GLN A 203 -19.79 -7.54 17.81
N SER A 204 -21.04 -7.51 18.28
CA SER A 204 -21.58 -6.43 19.11
C SER A 204 -20.65 -6.12 20.28
N GLN A 205 -20.70 -4.87 20.75
CA GLN A 205 -19.88 -4.36 21.84
C GLN A 205 -20.35 -4.89 23.18
#